data_AF-A0A1G4AIR9-F1
#
_entry.id   AF-A0A1G4AIR9-F1
#
_cell.length_a   1.000
_cell.length_b   1.000
_cell.length_c   1.000
_cell.angle_alpha   90.00
_cell.angle_beta   90.00
_cell.angle_gamma   90.00
#
_symmetry.space_group_name_H-M   'P 1'
#
loop_
_entity.id
_entity.type
_entity.pdbx_description
1 polymer ?
#
loop_
_entity_poly.entity_id
_entity_poly.type
_entity_poly.pdbx_seq_one_letter_code
_entity_poly.pdbx_strand_id
1 'polypeptide(L)'
;MMAAIDVVLRLAAWLLLAPLLPGIINKVKAWVAGRRGPPVLQLYYDLGRLWRKGVVLSTAVSPFHVGGPAVAWVALAGAALLLPIGPGWAAVGFRGDALLFVYLLALARFCTAGAALDTGSAFEGMGAAREVSYAVLAEAAIIAALLALSRQSGSVALAEMLTPSAGAGAALLAVGLFTVLLAENCRVPFDDPNTHLELTMIHEVMVLDHSGPPLAAILHGAALKLLIFAVLL
;
A
#
# COMPACT_ATOMS: atom_id res chain seq x y z
N MET A 1 25.62 16.37 -1.25
CA MET A 1 25.66 15.69 0.07
C MET A 1 24.38 15.94 0.86
N MET A 2 23.95 17.19 1.10
CA MET A 2 22.71 17.49 1.83
C MET A 2 21.43 16.89 1.20
N ALA A 3 21.29 16.94 -0.13
CA ALA A 3 20.11 16.37 -0.81
C ALA A 3 20.00 14.83 -0.64
N ALA A 4 21.13 14.11 -0.70
CA ALA A 4 21.13 12.66 -0.50
C ALA A 4 20.74 12.30 0.94
N ILE A 5 21.19 13.09 1.91
CA ILE A 5 20.82 12.91 3.32
C ILE A 5 19.31 13.15 3.51
N ASP A 6 18.73 14.18 2.89
CA ASP A 6 17.29 14.46 2.96
C ASP A 6 16.44 13.31 2.39
N VAL A 7 16.83 12.77 1.22
CA VAL A 7 16.15 11.62 0.62
C VAL A 7 16.19 10.40 1.55
N VAL A 8 17.35 10.11 2.14
CA VAL A 8 17.51 8.98 3.07
C VAL A 8 16.67 9.17 4.33
N LEU A 9 16.65 10.38 4.91
CA LEU A 9 15.85 10.69 6.09
C LEU A 9 14.35 10.57 5.82
N ARG A 10 13.88 11.06 4.67
CA ARG A 10 12.47 10.95 4.27
C ARG A 10 12.08 9.51 3.98
N LEU A 11 12.93 8.75 3.29
CA LEU A 11 12.70 7.33 3.10
C LEU A 11 12.61 6.61 4.45
N ALA A 12 13.55 6.86 5.36
CA ALA A 12 13.52 6.29 6.69
C ALA A 12 12.23 6.67 7.44
N ALA A 13 11.76 7.92 7.33
CA ALA A 13 10.50 8.34 7.93
C ALA A 13 9.31 7.55 7.37
N TRP A 14 9.19 7.40 6.05
CA TRP A 14 8.15 6.57 5.42
C TRP A 14 8.18 5.12 5.93
N LEU A 15 9.36 4.49 5.90
CA LEU A 15 9.52 3.09 6.28
C LEU A 15 9.26 2.88 7.78
N LEU A 16 9.68 3.82 8.63
CA LEU A 16 9.49 3.74 10.07
C LEU A 16 8.07 4.12 10.50
N LEU A 17 7.36 5.01 9.80
CA LEU A 17 6.00 5.41 10.19
C LEU A 17 4.94 4.46 9.64
N ALA A 18 5.19 3.82 8.51
CA ALA A 18 4.22 2.95 7.85
C ALA A 18 3.64 1.86 8.78
N PRO A 19 4.42 1.08 9.54
CA PRO A 19 3.87 0.04 10.40
C PRO A 19 3.08 0.56 11.61
N LEU A 20 3.22 1.85 11.95
CA LEU A 20 2.47 2.47 13.05
C LEU A 20 0.97 2.57 12.74
N LEU A 21 0.62 2.88 11.49
CA LEU A 21 -0.75 3.09 11.05
C LEU A 21 -1.65 1.86 11.27
N PRO A 22 -1.29 0.65 10.79
CA PRO A 22 -2.04 -0.56 11.10
C PRO A 22 -2.16 -0.81 12.61
N GLY A 23 -1.11 -0.52 13.38
CA GLY A 23 -1.12 -0.63 14.84
C GLY A 23 -2.13 0.29 15.52
N ILE A 24 -2.20 1.57 15.10
CA ILE A 24 -3.18 2.54 15.58
C ILE A 24 -4.59 2.07 15.21
N ILE A 25 -4.81 1.68 13.95
CA ILE A 25 -6.13 1.21 13.47
C ILE A 25 -6.60 0.02 14.31
N ASN A 26 -5.76 -0.98 14.52
CA ASN A 26 -6.12 -2.16 15.30
C ASN A 26 -6.38 -1.82 16.77
N LYS A 27 -5.66 -0.84 17.33
CA LYS A 27 -5.90 -0.36 18.69
C LYS A 27 -7.25 0.35 18.82
N VAL A 28 -7.58 1.22 17.87
CA VAL A 28 -8.88 1.92 17.82
C VAL A 28 -10.02 0.92 17.64
N LYS A 29 -9.89 -0.03 16.69
CA LYS A 29 -10.87 -1.10 16.49
C LYS A 29 -11.12 -1.90 17.78
N ALA A 30 -10.06 -2.28 18.49
CA ALA A 30 -10.20 -3.02 19.74
C ALA A 30 -10.90 -2.18 20.82
N TRP A 31 -10.52 -0.91 20.96
CA TRP A 31 -11.13 0.00 21.93
C TRP A 31 -12.63 0.21 21.67
N VAL A 32 -13.03 0.46 20.42
CA VAL A 32 -14.45 0.58 20.02
C VAL A 32 -15.21 -0.72 20.30
N ALA A 33 -14.58 -1.87 20.12
CA ALA A 33 -15.16 -3.17 20.43
C ALA A 33 -15.12 -3.55 21.93
N GLY A 34 -14.72 -2.64 22.83
CA GLY A 34 -14.63 -2.89 24.27
C GLY A 34 -13.50 -3.85 24.70
N ARG A 35 -12.51 -4.09 23.83
CA ARG A 35 -11.36 -4.98 24.07
C ARG A 35 -10.07 -4.16 24.24
N ARG A 36 -9.07 -4.73 24.92
CA ARG A 36 -7.74 -4.09 25.04
C ARG A 36 -6.94 -4.09 23.73
N GLY A 37 -7.06 -5.17 22.94
CA GLY A 37 -6.34 -5.32 21.67
C GLY A 37 -4.81 -5.42 21.79
N PRO A 38 -4.12 -5.68 20.66
CA PRO A 38 -2.66 -5.72 20.61
C PRO A 38 -2.03 -4.33 20.90
N PRO A 39 -0.72 -4.27 21.21
CA PRO A 39 0.00 -3.01 21.31
C PRO A 39 0.14 -2.33 19.95
N VAL A 40 0.28 -1.00 19.93
CA VAL A 40 0.44 -0.23 18.68
C VAL A 40 1.69 -0.67 17.89
N LEU A 41 2.75 -1.08 18.59
CA LEU A 41 4.00 -1.52 17.97
C LEU A 41 4.01 -2.98 17.51
N GLN A 42 2.85 -3.67 17.53
CA GLN A 42 2.75 -5.10 17.23
C GLN A 42 3.38 -5.47 15.88
N LEU A 43 3.10 -4.71 14.82
CA LEU A 43 3.61 -5.00 13.49
C LEU A 43 5.15 -4.91 13.41
N TYR A 44 5.80 -4.02 14.17
CA TYR A 44 7.27 -3.98 14.21
C TYR A 44 7.86 -5.26 14.80
N TYR A 45 7.25 -5.80 15.86
CA TYR A 45 7.68 -7.06 16.46
C TYR A 45 7.46 -8.24 15.51
N ASP A 46 6.33 -8.24 14.80
CA ASP A 46 6.02 -9.29 13.82
C ASP A 46 6.97 -9.25 12.62
N LEU A 47 7.26 -8.07 12.08
CA LEU A 47 8.26 -7.89 11.03
C LEU A 47 9.64 -8.36 11.50
N GLY A 48 10.11 -7.90 12.66
CA GLY A 48 11.39 -8.32 13.22
C GLY A 48 11.46 -9.83 13.48
N ARG A 49 10.34 -10.48 13.81
CA ARG A 49 10.25 -11.94 13.90
C ARG A 49 10.35 -12.60 12.52
N LEU A 50 9.61 -12.12 11.53
CA LEU A 50 9.58 -12.71 10.18
C LEU A 50 10.94 -12.61 9.47
N TRP A 51 11.67 -11.50 9.62
CA TRP A 51 13.04 -11.35 9.10
C TRP A 51 14.05 -12.35 9.68
N ARG A 52 13.75 -12.92 10.85
CA ARG A 52 14.59 -13.94 11.52
C ARG A 52 14.13 -15.37 11.25
N LYS A 53 13.01 -15.57 10.54
CA LYS A 53 12.49 -16.89 10.19
C LYS A 53 13.07 -17.36 8.86
N GLY A 54 13.14 -18.68 8.69
CA GLY A 54 13.42 -19.29 7.39
C GLY A 54 12.26 -19.13 6.41
N VAL A 55 12.55 -19.24 5.13
CA VAL A 55 11.56 -19.30 4.05
C VAL A 55 11.29 -20.76 3.73
N VAL A 56 10.02 -21.13 3.68
CA VAL A 56 9.55 -22.42 3.14
C VAL A 56 9.02 -22.14 1.75
N LEU A 57 9.57 -22.82 0.75
CA LEU A 57 9.17 -22.69 -0.65
C LEU A 57 8.70 -24.06 -1.17
N SER A 58 7.61 -24.05 -1.93
CA SER A 58 7.19 -25.21 -2.69
C SER A 58 8.20 -25.55 -3.79
N THR A 59 8.25 -26.80 -4.23
CA THR A 59 9.04 -27.19 -5.41
C THR A 59 8.41 -26.71 -6.72
N ALA A 60 7.13 -26.30 -6.69
CA ALA A 60 6.38 -25.85 -7.86
C ALA A 60 6.49 -24.35 -8.14
N VAL A 61 6.92 -23.55 -7.16
CA VAL A 61 7.01 -22.09 -7.32
C VAL A 61 8.26 -21.70 -8.10
N SER A 62 8.15 -20.66 -8.92
CA SER A 62 9.29 -20.07 -9.59
C SER A 62 10.02 -19.08 -8.65
N PRO A 63 11.22 -18.59 -9.02
CA PRO A 63 11.87 -17.50 -8.30
C PRO A 63 11.01 -16.22 -8.20
N PHE A 64 10.00 -16.08 -9.06
CA PHE A 64 9.08 -14.94 -9.05
C PHE A 64 8.26 -14.86 -7.75
N HIS A 65 7.97 -15.99 -7.11
CA HIS A 65 7.30 -16.00 -5.80
C HIS A 65 8.06 -15.20 -4.72
N VAL A 66 9.40 -15.14 -4.80
CA VAL A 66 10.22 -14.31 -3.89
C VAL A 66 10.52 -12.94 -4.51
N GLY A 67 10.82 -12.92 -5.81
CA GLY A 67 11.17 -11.69 -6.53
C GLY A 67 10.03 -10.69 -6.65
N GLY A 68 8.80 -11.16 -6.87
CA GLY A 68 7.59 -10.35 -6.98
C GLY A 68 7.36 -9.48 -5.75
N PRO A 69 7.24 -10.05 -4.54
CA PRO A 69 7.12 -9.27 -3.31
C PRO A 69 8.24 -8.27 -3.08
N ALA A 70 9.48 -8.61 -3.45
CA ALA A 70 10.61 -7.70 -3.33
C ALA A 70 10.48 -6.50 -4.29
N VAL A 71 10.14 -6.74 -5.56
CA VAL A 71 9.89 -5.69 -6.55
C VAL A 71 8.70 -4.82 -6.13
N ALA A 72 7.63 -5.43 -5.62
CA ALA A 72 6.47 -4.70 -5.13
C ALA A 72 6.83 -3.76 -3.96
N TRP A 73 7.64 -4.23 -3.01
CA TRP A 73 8.11 -3.40 -1.90
C TRP A 73 8.95 -2.22 -2.38
N VAL A 74 9.87 -2.45 -3.32
CA VAL A 74 10.70 -1.39 -3.92
C VAL A 74 9.84 -0.39 -4.69
N ALA A 75 8.83 -0.85 -5.43
CA ALA A 75 7.91 0.01 -6.16
C ALA A 75 7.12 0.93 -5.21
N LEU A 76 6.62 0.39 -4.09
CA LEU A 76 5.93 1.17 -3.05
C LEU A 76 6.88 2.15 -2.35
N ALA A 77 8.12 1.75 -2.06
CA ALA A 77 9.14 2.66 -1.53
C ALA A 77 9.47 3.80 -2.49
N GLY A 78 9.53 3.51 -3.79
CA GLY A 78 9.67 4.52 -4.84
C GLY A 78 8.47 5.47 -4.89
N ALA A 79 7.26 4.94 -4.84
CA ALA A 79 6.02 5.74 -4.85
C ALA A 79 5.93 6.68 -3.64
N ALA A 80 6.36 6.21 -2.46
CA ALA A 80 6.42 7.02 -1.24
C ALA A 80 7.35 8.24 -1.39
N LEU A 81 8.47 8.12 -2.11
CA LEU A 81 9.41 9.22 -2.32
C LEU A 81 8.88 10.34 -3.22
N LEU A 82 7.90 10.03 -4.07
CA LEU A 82 7.25 11.00 -4.95
C LEU A 82 6.21 11.85 -4.21
N LEU A 83 5.72 11.38 -3.05
CA LEU A 83 4.74 12.11 -2.25
C LEU A 83 5.42 13.11 -1.29
N PRO A 84 4.88 14.33 -1.17
CA PRO A 84 5.34 15.29 -0.17
C PRO A 84 4.82 14.91 1.22
N ILE A 85 5.73 14.72 2.19
CA ILE A 85 5.36 14.65 3.62
C ILE A 85 5.37 16.08 4.17
N GLY A 86 4.21 16.73 4.23
CA GLY A 86 4.05 18.05 4.84
C GLY A 86 4.42 19.23 3.92
N PRO A 87 4.63 20.44 4.46
CA PRO A 87 4.80 21.69 3.68
C PRO A 87 6.13 21.79 2.90
N GLY A 88 6.87 20.69 2.77
CA GLY A 88 8.10 20.60 1.99
C GLY A 88 7.87 20.00 0.61
N TRP A 89 8.85 20.17 -0.26
CA TRP A 89 8.87 19.52 -1.57
C TRP A 89 8.99 17.99 -1.40
N ALA A 90 8.48 17.23 -2.38
CA ALA A 90 8.70 15.79 -2.44
C ALA A 90 10.21 15.47 -2.41
N ALA A 91 10.60 14.32 -1.86
CA ALA A 91 12.02 13.93 -1.81
C ALA A 91 12.62 13.84 -3.22
N VAL A 92 11.79 13.35 -4.16
CA VAL A 92 12.06 13.32 -5.59
C VAL A 92 10.81 13.84 -6.28
N GLY A 93 10.93 14.93 -7.04
CA GLY A 93 9.82 15.50 -7.80
C GLY A 93 10.29 15.91 -9.19
N PHE A 94 9.47 15.62 -10.20
CA PHE A 94 9.74 16.00 -11.59
C PHE A 94 8.44 16.07 -12.39
N ARG A 95 8.47 16.73 -13.55
CA ARG A 95 7.28 16.85 -14.41
C ARG A 95 6.84 15.46 -14.89
N GLY A 96 5.67 15.00 -14.44
CA GLY A 96 5.11 13.69 -14.80
C GLY A 96 5.30 12.61 -13.74
N ASP A 97 5.81 12.95 -12.56
CA ASP A 97 5.90 12.03 -11.41
C ASP A 97 4.53 11.45 -10.97
N ALA A 98 3.43 12.16 -11.23
CA ALA A 98 2.06 11.65 -11.02
C ALA A 98 1.75 10.39 -11.83
N LEU A 99 2.24 10.33 -13.07
CA LEU A 99 2.05 9.15 -13.91
C LEU A 99 2.92 8.00 -13.41
N LEU A 100 4.18 8.28 -13.08
CA LEU A 100 5.09 7.29 -12.50
C LEU A 100 4.51 6.70 -11.21
N PHE A 101 3.93 7.53 -10.34
CA PHE A 101 3.29 7.10 -9.10
C PHE A 101 2.20 6.06 -9.33
N VAL A 102 1.28 6.31 -10.27
CA VAL A 102 0.23 5.33 -10.62
C VAL A 102 0.83 4.03 -11.14
N TYR A 103 1.83 4.10 -12.03
CA TYR A 103 2.48 2.90 -12.56
C TYR A 103 3.26 2.11 -11.50
N LEU A 104 3.85 2.77 -10.49
CA LEU A 104 4.51 2.09 -9.38
C LEU A 104 3.51 1.35 -8.49
N LEU A 105 2.32 1.93 -8.24
CA LEU A 105 1.25 1.23 -7.53
C LEU A 105 0.73 0.03 -8.34
N ALA A 106 0.53 0.20 -9.65
CA ALA A 106 0.10 -0.87 -10.54
C ALA A 106 1.14 -2.00 -10.63
N LEU A 107 2.44 -1.65 -10.70
CA LEU A 107 3.54 -2.61 -10.69
C LEU A 107 3.58 -3.40 -9.38
N ALA A 108 3.41 -2.74 -8.24
CA ALA A 108 3.36 -3.40 -6.95
C ALA A 108 2.24 -4.46 -6.91
N ARG A 109 1.04 -4.10 -7.37
CA ARG A 109 -0.09 -5.04 -7.45
C ARG A 109 0.15 -6.17 -8.43
N PHE A 110 0.68 -5.87 -9.63
CA PHE A 110 1.01 -6.88 -10.62
C PHE A 110 1.97 -7.93 -10.05
N CYS A 111 3.01 -7.48 -9.34
CA CYS A 111 3.98 -8.36 -8.73
C CYS A 111 3.40 -9.20 -7.58
N THR A 112 2.55 -8.63 -6.71
CA THR A 112 1.91 -9.41 -5.64
C THR A 112 0.87 -10.38 -6.18
N ALA A 113 0.07 -9.98 -7.18
CA ALA A 113 -0.90 -10.86 -7.83
C ALA A 113 -0.23 -11.99 -8.63
N GLY A 114 0.85 -11.68 -9.34
CA GLY A 114 1.63 -12.71 -10.03
C GLY A 114 2.30 -13.69 -9.06
N ALA A 115 2.80 -13.22 -7.91
CA ALA A 115 3.43 -14.08 -6.91
C ALA A 115 2.44 -15.05 -6.25
N ALA A 116 1.19 -14.60 -6.06
CA ALA A 116 0.08 -15.43 -5.61
C ALA A 116 -0.36 -16.46 -6.68
N LEU A 117 -0.32 -16.10 -7.97
CA LEU A 117 -0.65 -17.03 -9.05
C LEU A 117 0.45 -18.08 -9.29
N ASP A 118 1.70 -17.75 -9.00
CA ASP A 118 2.87 -18.61 -9.19
C ASP A 118 2.87 -19.86 -8.28
N THR A 119 2.10 -19.85 -7.18
CA THR A 119 1.95 -21.01 -6.29
C THR A 119 1.07 -22.11 -6.89
N GLY A 120 0.23 -21.77 -7.87
CA GLY A 120 -0.71 -22.69 -8.49
C GLY A 120 -1.83 -23.14 -7.54
N SER A 121 -2.01 -22.48 -6.39
CA SER A 121 -3.07 -22.77 -5.43
C SER A 121 -4.43 -22.23 -5.91
N ALA A 122 -5.49 -23.03 -5.76
CA ALA A 122 -6.84 -22.61 -6.11
C ALA A 122 -7.31 -21.41 -5.28
N PHE A 123 -6.88 -21.33 -4.00
CA PHE A 123 -7.23 -20.21 -3.12
C PHE A 123 -6.54 -18.92 -3.56
N GLU A 124 -5.22 -18.95 -3.72
CA GLU A 124 -4.46 -17.76 -4.10
C GLU A 124 -4.91 -17.22 -5.48
N GLY A 125 -5.26 -18.11 -6.42
CA GLY A 125 -5.86 -17.73 -7.70
C GLY A 125 -7.24 -17.04 -7.57
N MET A 126 -8.10 -17.53 -6.67
CA MET A 126 -9.38 -16.85 -6.38
C MET A 126 -9.17 -15.48 -5.71
N GLY A 127 -8.20 -15.37 -4.80
CA GLY A 127 -7.83 -14.10 -4.16
C GLY A 127 -7.31 -13.09 -5.18
N ALA A 128 -6.37 -13.49 -6.04
CA ALA A 128 -5.82 -12.64 -7.10
C ALA A 128 -6.90 -12.17 -8.08
N ALA A 129 -7.83 -13.04 -8.48
CA ALA A 129 -8.94 -12.67 -9.37
C ALA A 129 -9.83 -11.57 -8.76
N ARG A 130 -10.12 -11.67 -7.45
CA ARG A 130 -10.90 -10.65 -6.73
C ARG A 130 -10.12 -9.35 -6.60
N GLU A 131 -8.88 -9.42 -6.13
CA GLU A 131 -8.01 -8.25 -5.97
C GLU A 131 -7.92 -7.44 -7.26
N VAL A 132 -7.61 -8.11 -8.37
CA VAL A 132 -7.51 -7.45 -9.68
C VAL A 132 -8.86 -6.87 -10.13
N SER A 133 -9.99 -7.53 -9.83
CA SER A 133 -11.32 -6.99 -10.17
C SER A 133 -11.64 -5.70 -9.43
N TYR A 134 -11.34 -5.62 -8.12
CA TYR A 134 -11.50 -4.38 -7.35
C TYR A 134 -10.52 -3.30 -7.79
N ALA A 135 -9.29 -3.69 -8.10
CA ALA A 135 -8.23 -2.80 -8.55
C ALA A 135 -8.59 -2.02 -9.81
N VAL A 136 -9.25 -2.64 -10.79
CA VAL A 136 -9.68 -1.95 -12.03
C VAL A 136 -10.56 -0.73 -11.69
N LEU A 137 -11.47 -0.87 -10.73
CA LEU A 137 -12.33 0.23 -10.28
C LEU A 137 -11.55 1.28 -9.49
N ALA A 138 -10.66 0.84 -8.60
CA ALA A 138 -9.83 1.72 -7.79
C ALA A 138 -8.85 2.54 -8.66
N GLU A 139 -8.20 1.93 -9.64
CA GLU A 139 -7.31 2.61 -10.59
C GLU A 139 -8.04 3.64 -11.43
N ALA A 140 -9.22 3.30 -11.95
CA ALA A 140 -10.05 4.26 -12.69
C ALA A 140 -10.38 5.48 -11.83
N ALA A 141 -10.71 5.27 -10.54
CA ALA A 141 -10.97 6.36 -9.60
C ALA A 141 -9.73 7.21 -9.28
N ILE A 142 -8.56 6.58 -9.08
CA ILE A 142 -7.28 7.30 -8.86
C ILE A 142 -6.92 8.15 -10.09
N ILE A 143 -7.02 7.58 -11.29
CA ILE A 143 -6.73 8.29 -12.53
C ILE A 143 -7.67 9.48 -12.71
N ALA A 144 -8.98 9.28 -12.45
CA ALA A 144 -9.95 10.37 -12.50
C ALA A 144 -9.63 11.47 -11.47
N ALA A 145 -9.21 11.11 -10.26
CA ALA A 145 -8.81 12.06 -9.23
C ALA A 145 -7.57 12.87 -9.63
N LEU A 146 -6.53 12.20 -10.15
CA LEU A 146 -5.33 12.87 -10.65
C LEU A 146 -5.60 13.77 -11.85
N LEU A 147 -6.51 13.38 -12.76
CA LEU A 147 -6.93 14.23 -13.87
C LEU A 147 -7.65 15.50 -13.38
N ALA A 148 -8.49 15.39 -12.36
CA ALA A 148 -9.15 16.53 -11.74
C ALA A 148 -8.12 17.49 -11.10
N LEU A 149 -7.17 16.95 -10.33
CA LEU A 149 -6.08 17.73 -9.73
C LEU A 149 -5.16 18.36 -10.79
N SER A 150 -4.87 17.64 -11.88
CA SER A 150 -4.09 18.16 -13.00
C SER A 150 -4.78 19.35 -13.67
N ARG A 151 -6.09 19.25 -13.90
CA ARG A 151 -6.88 20.34 -14.48
C ARG A 151 -6.96 21.56 -13.56
N GLN A 152 -6.99 21.35 -12.25
CA GLN A 152 -7.02 22.44 -11.27
C GLN A 152 -5.66 23.14 -11.13
N SER A 153 -4.57 22.37 -11.04
CA SER A 153 -3.20 22.90 -10.86
C SER A 153 -2.56 23.38 -12.17
N GLY A 154 -3.03 22.89 -13.33
CA GLY A 154 -2.38 23.11 -14.62
C GLY A 154 -1.07 22.33 -14.78
N SER A 155 -0.78 21.40 -13.87
CA SER A 155 0.48 20.66 -13.79
C SER A 155 0.27 19.15 -13.87
N VAL A 156 1.37 18.44 -14.04
CA VAL A 156 1.47 16.97 -13.97
C VAL A 156 2.48 16.53 -12.91
N ALA A 157 2.93 17.47 -12.08
CA ALA A 157 3.77 17.22 -10.92
C ALA A 157 2.90 17.04 -9.67
N LEU A 158 3.08 15.94 -8.92
CA LEU A 158 2.33 15.59 -7.72
C LEU A 158 2.40 16.68 -6.66
N ALA A 159 3.60 17.24 -6.45
CA ALA A 159 3.78 18.30 -5.46
C ALA A 159 2.91 19.54 -5.76
N GLU A 160 2.70 19.86 -7.04
CA GLU A 160 1.84 20.97 -7.47
C GLU A 160 0.36 20.58 -7.47
N MET A 161 0.04 19.34 -7.83
CA MET A 161 -1.32 18.81 -7.78
C MET A 161 -1.90 18.73 -6.37
N LEU A 162 -1.05 18.44 -5.37
CA LEU A 162 -1.44 18.26 -3.98
C LEU A 162 -1.36 19.56 -3.15
N THR A 163 -1.17 20.71 -3.80
CA THR A 163 -1.26 21.99 -3.09
C THR A 163 -2.67 22.14 -2.49
N PRO A 164 -2.79 22.45 -1.18
CA PRO A 164 -4.09 22.48 -0.51
C PRO A 164 -5.09 23.39 -1.25
N SER A 165 -6.21 22.81 -1.65
CA SER A 165 -7.33 23.53 -2.25
C SER A 165 -8.57 23.44 -1.37
N ALA A 166 -9.32 24.54 -1.27
CA ALA A 166 -10.54 24.62 -0.47
C ALA A 166 -11.77 24.63 -1.37
N GLY A 167 -12.87 24.03 -0.88
CA GLY A 167 -14.18 24.09 -1.54
C GLY A 167 -14.86 22.73 -1.68
N ALA A 168 -16.12 22.76 -2.13
CA ALA A 168 -16.94 21.55 -2.26
C ALA A 168 -16.35 20.51 -3.22
N GLY A 169 -15.68 20.94 -4.30
CA GLY A 169 -15.01 20.04 -5.22
C GLY A 169 -13.85 19.26 -4.59
N ALA A 170 -13.04 19.92 -3.75
CA ALA A 170 -11.96 19.28 -3.01
C ALA A 170 -12.50 18.29 -1.97
N ALA A 171 -13.60 18.64 -1.28
CA ALA A 171 -14.26 17.73 -0.35
C ALA A 171 -14.82 16.47 -1.05
N LEU A 172 -15.45 16.61 -2.22
CA LEU A 172 -15.94 15.47 -3.00
C LEU A 172 -14.79 14.58 -3.50
N LEU A 173 -13.70 15.19 -3.95
CA LEU A 173 -12.49 14.48 -4.35
C LEU A 173 -11.90 13.68 -3.17
N ALA A 174 -11.80 14.31 -1.98
CA ALA A 174 -11.31 13.67 -0.78
C ALA A 174 -12.19 12.47 -0.37
N VAL A 175 -13.52 12.58 -0.46
CA VAL A 175 -14.42 11.43 -0.22
C VAL A 175 -14.19 10.30 -1.22
N GLY A 176 -13.97 10.63 -2.50
CA GLY A 176 -13.61 9.66 -3.54
C GLY A 176 -12.29 8.95 -3.23
N LEU A 177 -11.23 9.71 -2.94
CA LEU A 177 -9.91 9.19 -2.57
C LEU A 177 -9.94 8.38 -1.27
N PHE A 178 -10.76 8.77 -0.31
CA PHE A 178 -10.96 8.00 0.92
C PHE A 178 -11.63 6.65 0.63
N THR A 179 -12.59 6.61 -0.30
CA THR A 179 -13.22 5.36 -0.73
C THR A 179 -12.20 4.42 -1.39
N VAL A 180 -11.33 4.97 -2.25
CA VAL A 180 -10.21 4.23 -2.85
C VAL A 180 -9.24 3.73 -1.77
N LEU A 181 -8.87 4.57 -0.80
CA LEU A 181 -8.01 4.19 0.31
C LEU A 181 -8.56 2.96 1.04
N LEU A 182 -9.86 2.92 1.30
CA LEU A 182 -10.50 1.78 1.96
C LEU A 182 -10.46 0.51 1.10
N ALA A 183 -10.78 0.63 -0.20
CA ALA A 183 -10.79 -0.48 -1.14
C ALA A 183 -9.40 -1.09 -1.34
N GLU A 184 -8.38 -0.26 -1.55
CA GLU A 184 -7.00 -0.68 -1.79
C GLU A 184 -6.29 -1.23 -0.55
N ASN A 185 -6.71 -0.86 0.66
CA ASN A 185 -5.99 -1.23 1.89
C ASN A 185 -6.77 -2.22 2.75
N CYS A 186 -7.62 -3.02 2.11
CA CYS A 186 -8.36 -4.12 2.73
C CYS A 186 -9.11 -3.66 3.99
N ARG A 187 -9.87 -2.57 3.88
CA ARG A 187 -10.61 -2.00 5.00
C ARG A 187 -12.12 -2.10 4.79
N VAL A 188 -12.83 -2.27 5.90
CA VAL A 188 -14.29 -2.27 5.96
C VAL A 188 -14.79 -0.95 5.35
N PRO A 189 -15.79 -0.97 4.45
CA PRO A 189 -16.69 -2.10 4.14
C PRO A 189 -16.24 -3.03 3.00
N PHE A 190 -15.08 -2.78 2.37
CA PHE A 190 -14.66 -3.53 1.18
C PHE A 190 -14.04 -4.90 1.52
N ASP A 191 -13.22 -4.97 2.57
CA ASP A 191 -12.59 -6.21 3.04
C ASP A 191 -12.41 -6.17 4.57
N ASP A 192 -12.35 -7.33 5.21
CA ASP A 192 -11.94 -7.46 6.61
C ASP A 192 -10.86 -8.55 6.75
N PRO A 193 -9.59 -8.18 6.96
CA PRO A 193 -8.49 -9.13 7.07
C PRO A 193 -8.58 -10.01 8.32
N ASN A 194 -9.47 -9.69 9.26
CA ASN A 194 -9.68 -10.51 10.46
C ASN A 194 -10.72 -11.62 10.26
N THR A 195 -11.33 -11.72 9.07
CA THR A 195 -12.26 -12.81 8.80
C THR A 195 -11.54 -14.16 8.77
N HIS A 196 -12.10 -15.16 9.45
CA HIS A 196 -11.58 -16.52 9.45
C HIS A 196 -12.08 -17.35 8.25
N LEU A 197 -12.94 -16.75 7.41
CA LEU A 197 -13.49 -17.42 6.24
C LEU A 197 -12.58 -17.17 5.04
N GLU A 198 -11.79 -18.18 4.70
CA GLU A 198 -10.87 -18.15 3.56
C GLU A 198 -11.55 -17.75 2.25
N LEU A 199 -12.84 -18.11 2.11
CA LEU A 199 -13.66 -17.79 0.95
C LEU A 199 -14.12 -16.32 0.88
N THR A 200 -14.01 -15.52 1.94
CA THR A 200 -14.39 -14.09 1.91
C THR A 200 -13.19 -13.15 1.91
N MET A 201 -12.00 -13.67 2.19
CA MET A 201 -10.76 -12.91 2.15
C MET A 201 -10.45 -12.50 0.69
N ILE A 202 -10.03 -11.25 0.50
CA ILE A 202 -9.57 -10.75 -0.81
C ILE A 202 -8.04 -10.71 -0.79
N HIS A 203 -7.46 -9.86 0.06
CA HIS A 203 -6.01 -9.62 0.06
C HIS A 203 -5.23 -10.67 0.85
N GLU A 204 -5.73 -11.10 2.00
CA GLU A 204 -5.03 -12.06 2.88
C GLU A 204 -4.86 -13.44 2.22
N VAL A 205 -5.72 -13.78 1.26
CA VAL A 205 -5.62 -15.03 0.48
C VAL A 205 -4.41 -15.03 -0.45
N MET A 206 -3.97 -13.87 -0.93
CA MET A 206 -2.85 -13.77 -1.86
C MET A 206 -1.48 -13.99 -1.19
N VAL A 207 -1.45 -14.07 0.14
CA VAL A 207 -0.21 -14.07 0.92
C VAL A 207 -0.06 -15.31 1.80
N LEU A 208 -0.97 -16.29 1.65
CA LEU A 208 -1.06 -17.46 2.51
C LEU A 208 0.18 -18.36 2.39
N ASP A 209 0.70 -18.52 1.17
CA ASP A 209 1.84 -19.41 0.92
C ASP A 209 3.19 -18.71 1.12
N HIS A 210 3.20 -17.40 1.44
CA HIS A 210 4.42 -16.68 1.77
C HIS A 210 4.85 -16.90 3.22
N SER A 211 6.16 -17.06 3.44
CA SER A 211 6.74 -17.25 4.77
C SER A 211 8.04 -16.47 4.94
N GLY A 212 8.41 -16.16 6.18
CA GLY A 212 9.69 -15.51 6.49
C GLY A 212 9.83 -14.10 5.90
N PRO A 213 11.04 -13.71 5.40
CA PRO A 213 11.31 -12.40 4.83
C PRO A 213 10.39 -11.94 3.68
N PRO A 214 9.99 -12.77 2.68
CA PRO A 214 8.99 -12.40 1.69
C PRO A 214 7.67 -11.91 2.31
N LEU A 215 7.14 -12.64 3.30
CA LEU A 215 5.93 -12.22 4.01
C LEU A 215 6.15 -10.91 4.79
N ALA A 216 7.34 -10.72 5.37
CA ALA A 216 7.69 -9.45 6.02
C ALA A 216 7.67 -8.27 5.03
N ALA A 217 8.22 -8.46 3.83
CA ALA A 217 8.19 -7.45 2.77
C ALA A 217 6.75 -7.12 2.35
N ILE A 218 5.88 -8.13 2.23
CA ILE A 218 4.47 -7.91 1.87
C ILE A 218 3.74 -7.12 2.96
N LEU A 219 3.85 -7.54 4.22
CA LEU A 219 3.17 -6.87 5.34
C LEU A 219 3.67 -5.43 5.52
N HIS A 220 4.98 -5.22 5.38
CA HIS A 220 5.54 -3.87 5.41
C HIS A 220 5.09 -3.06 4.18
N GLY A 221 5.07 -3.66 3.00
CA GLY A 221 4.59 -3.03 1.77
C GLY A 221 3.13 -2.59 1.90
N ALA A 222 2.25 -3.43 2.43
CA ALA A 222 0.86 -3.10 2.68
C ALA A 222 0.71 -1.94 3.68
N ALA A 223 1.54 -1.91 4.74
CA ALA A 223 1.58 -0.78 5.67
C ALA A 223 2.05 0.51 5.00
N LEU A 224 3.01 0.42 4.07
CA LEU A 224 3.50 1.55 3.30
C LEU A 224 2.45 2.05 2.30
N LYS A 225 1.76 1.14 1.60
CA LYS A 225 0.62 1.45 0.73
C LYS A 225 -0.46 2.22 1.50
N LEU A 226 -0.78 1.77 2.71
CA LEU A 226 -1.74 2.46 3.56
C LEU A 226 -1.30 3.88 3.93
N LEU A 227 -0.04 4.08 4.31
CA LEU A 227 0.49 5.41 4.59
C LEU A 227 0.50 6.30 3.33
N ILE A 228 0.83 5.75 2.16
CA ILE A 228 0.81 6.45 0.87
C ILE A 228 -0.59 7.01 0.60
N PHE A 229 -1.63 6.16 0.69
CA PHE A 229 -3.00 6.61 0.49
C PHE A 229 -3.47 7.58 1.58
N ALA A 230 -3.03 7.40 2.83
CA ALA A 230 -3.38 8.31 3.93
C ALA A 230 -2.76 9.71 3.76
N VAL A 231 -1.57 9.82 3.15
CA VAL A 231 -0.92 11.10 2.83
C VAL A 231 -1.48 11.72 1.55
N LEU A 232 -2.01 10.90 0.63
CA LEU A 232 -2.67 11.37 -0.59
C LEU A 232 -4.02 12.06 -0.31
N LEU A 233 -4.65 11.74 0.82
CA LEU A 233 -5.91 12.31 1.30
C LEU A 233 -5.70 13.65 2.01
#